data_AF-A0A7K3XBV3-F1
#
_entry.id   AF-A0A7K3XBV3-F1
#
_cell.length_a   1.000
_cell.length_b   1.000
_cell.length_c   1.000
_cell.angle_alpha   90.00
_cell.angle_beta   90.00
_cell.angle_gamma   90.00
#
_symmetry.space_group_name_H-M   'P 1'
#
loop_
_entity.id
_entity.type
_entity.pdbx_description
1 polymer ?
#
loop_
_entity_poly.entity_id
_entity_poly.type
_entity_poly.pdbx_seq_one_letter_code
_entity_poly.pdbx_strand_id
1 'polypeptide(L)'
;MRARLIRAVLALYPTAIRERYGEEIAELLATSDTPARDLADTARCALRDRLTHRTETMTLAQARTAAATLIKLVVAPFAFGVLLLALLTTAGLLADMTGAHEATPYGYALAVALAAASTWWSGRRMARTMPIVAAAVVVPAALALGAAGISAVPHVGDVLGEVRAGSLAAVACWAAGATGLGWAVSVLLRRGRRAAAWLSSGIGALLLLDAVTAVYVFTALPPERAPRHNAPLWYLSSMSWWDPGLVDGAYLQLEDSIKMLPPVLTMCTVFLLGVTASRPRPAA
;
A
#
# COMPACT_ATOMS: atom_id res chain seq x y z
N MET A 1 -4.33 -31.14 5.55
CA MET A 1 -4.35 -29.84 4.83
C MET A 1 -5.69 -29.58 4.14
N ARG A 2 -6.25 -30.56 3.42
CA ARG A 2 -7.56 -30.51 2.72
C ARG A 2 -8.74 -30.03 3.60
N ALA A 3 -8.90 -30.57 4.80
CA ALA A 3 -9.97 -30.15 5.73
C ALA A 3 -9.88 -28.68 6.20
N ARG A 4 -8.67 -28.11 6.27
CA ARG A 4 -8.48 -26.68 6.61
C ARG A 4 -8.88 -25.78 5.43
N LEU A 5 -8.60 -26.22 4.20
CA LEU A 5 -9.00 -25.51 2.98
C LEU A 5 -10.52 -25.55 2.78
N ILE A 6 -11.15 -26.70 2.97
CA ILE A 6 -12.62 -26.84 2.92
C ILE A 6 -13.28 -25.91 3.95
N ARG A 7 -12.79 -25.90 5.20
CA ARG A 7 -13.28 -24.96 6.23
C ARG A 7 -13.07 -23.49 5.85
N ALA A 8 -11.94 -23.16 5.22
CA ALA A 8 -11.67 -21.80 4.77
C ALA A 8 -12.63 -21.38 3.64
N VAL A 9 -12.95 -22.27 2.70
CA VAL A 9 -13.93 -22.02 1.64
C VAL A 9 -15.34 -21.89 2.21
N LEU A 10 -15.76 -22.78 3.11
CA LEU A 10 -17.07 -22.67 3.76
C LEU A 10 -17.24 -21.40 4.60
N ALA A 11 -16.15 -20.87 5.18
CA ALA A 11 -16.17 -19.59 5.87
C ALA A 11 -16.42 -18.39 4.93
N LEU A 12 -16.28 -18.59 3.61
CA LEU A 12 -16.64 -17.58 2.62
C LEU A 12 -18.16 -17.48 2.42
N TYR A 13 -18.94 -18.53 2.64
CA TYR A 13 -20.40 -18.48 2.52
C TYR A 13 -21.06 -17.65 3.63
N PRO A 14 -22.20 -16.99 3.35
CA PRO A 14 -23.07 -16.42 4.38
C PRO A 14 -23.49 -17.46 5.42
N THR A 15 -23.67 -17.05 6.67
CA THR A 15 -23.95 -17.94 7.81
C THR A 15 -25.14 -18.85 7.54
N ALA A 16 -26.24 -18.31 6.98
CA ALA A 16 -27.45 -19.07 6.66
C ALA A 16 -27.23 -20.18 5.61
N ILE A 17 -26.38 -19.94 4.60
CA ILE A 17 -26.06 -20.95 3.58
C ILE A 17 -25.14 -22.01 4.17
N ARG A 18 -24.15 -21.58 4.98
CA ARG A 18 -23.24 -22.51 5.66
C ARG A 18 -23.96 -23.42 6.64
N GLU A 19 -24.91 -22.90 7.39
CA GLU A 19 -25.70 -23.70 8.34
C GLU A 19 -26.65 -24.67 7.63
N ARG A 20 -27.16 -24.30 6.44
CA ARG A 20 -28.11 -25.13 5.70
C ARG A 20 -27.46 -26.17 4.78
N TYR A 21 -26.33 -25.85 4.16
CA TYR A 21 -25.69 -26.67 3.11
C TYR A 21 -24.20 -26.96 3.37
N GLY A 22 -23.64 -26.48 4.48
CA GLY A 22 -22.19 -26.54 4.72
C GLY A 22 -21.63 -27.96 4.85
N GLU A 23 -22.40 -28.89 5.42
CA GLU A 23 -21.99 -30.30 5.55
C GLU A 23 -22.00 -31.00 4.19
N GLU A 24 -23.04 -30.81 3.39
CA GLU A 24 -23.16 -31.37 2.04
C GLU A 24 -22.06 -30.86 1.11
N ILE A 25 -21.76 -29.56 1.15
CA ILE A 25 -20.64 -28.97 0.39
C ILE A 25 -19.29 -29.53 0.88
N ALA A 26 -19.11 -29.74 2.18
CA ALA A 26 -17.89 -30.33 2.72
C ALA A 26 -17.69 -31.77 2.25
N GLU A 27 -18.77 -32.55 2.22
CA GLU A 27 -18.78 -33.95 1.79
C GLU A 27 -18.49 -34.09 0.29
N LEU A 28 -19.12 -33.27 -0.56
CA LEU A 28 -18.85 -33.20 -2.00
C LEU A 28 -17.38 -32.83 -2.28
N LEU A 29 -16.82 -31.87 -1.55
CA LEU A 29 -15.40 -31.49 -1.69
C LEU A 29 -14.42 -32.53 -1.14
N ALA A 30 -14.84 -33.34 -0.17
CA ALA A 30 -14.03 -34.41 0.40
C ALA A 30 -13.93 -35.61 -0.55
N THR A 31 -15.00 -35.89 -1.29
CA THR A 31 -15.10 -37.01 -2.23
C THR A 31 -14.71 -36.66 -3.68
N SER A 32 -14.54 -35.38 -4.01
CA SER A 32 -14.12 -34.92 -5.34
C SER A 32 -12.77 -35.50 -5.80
N ASP A 33 -12.75 -35.96 -7.06
CA ASP A 33 -11.58 -36.42 -7.81
C ASP A 33 -10.69 -35.25 -8.30
N THR A 34 -11.23 -34.03 -8.36
CA THR A 34 -10.53 -32.80 -8.79
C THR A 34 -10.53 -31.71 -7.72
N PRO A 35 -9.93 -31.97 -6.54
CA PRO A 35 -10.13 -31.14 -5.35
C PRO A 35 -9.67 -29.70 -5.48
N ALA A 36 -8.60 -29.43 -6.23
CA ALA A 36 -8.07 -28.08 -6.37
C ALA A 36 -8.99 -27.18 -7.21
N ARG A 37 -9.54 -27.72 -8.32
CA ARG A 37 -10.47 -27.02 -9.20
C ARG A 37 -11.79 -26.77 -8.48
N ASP A 38 -12.34 -27.80 -7.85
CA ASP A 38 -13.65 -27.72 -7.22
C ASP A 38 -13.61 -26.81 -5.99
N LEU A 39 -12.50 -26.78 -5.24
CA LEU A 39 -12.27 -25.79 -4.18
C LEU A 39 -12.23 -24.36 -4.74
N ALA A 40 -11.56 -24.14 -5.87
CA ALA A 40 -11.47 -22.82 -6.49
C ALA A 40 -12.83 -22.35 -7.03
N ASP A 41 -13.57 -23.23 -7.70
CA ASP A 41 -14.90 -22.94 -8.23
C ASP A 41 -15.90 -22.70 -7.09
N THR A 42 -15.89 -23.52 -6.04
CA THR A 42 -16.72 -23.32 -4.85
C THR A 42 -16.37 -22.04 -4.12
N ALA A 43 -15.08 -21.71 -3.97
CA ALA A 43 -14.64 -20.45 -3.38
C ALA A 43 -15.10 -19.25 -4.22
N ARG A 44 -15.05 -19.35 -5.55
CA ARG A 44 -15.50 -18.32 -6.48
C ARG A 44 -17.02 -18.11 -6.38
N CYS A 45 -17.80 -19.18 -6.34
CA CYS A 45 -19.25 -19.11 -6.14
C CYS A 45 -19.61 -18.51 -4.78
N ALA A 46 -18.96 -18.97 -3.70
CA ALA A 46 -19.15 -18.42 -2.36
C ALA A 46 -18.85 -16.92 -2.30
N LEU A 47 -17.77 -16.48 -2.97
CA LEU A 47 -17.44 -15.05 -3.06
C LEU A 47 -18.53 -14.28 -3.81
N ARG A 48 -18.98 -14.81 -4.95
CA ARG A 48 -20.00 -14.18 -5.79
C ARG A 48 -21.34 -14.05 -5.06
N ASP A 49 -21.80 -15.10 -4.40
CA ASP A 49 -23.05 -15.08 -3.63
C ASP A 49 -22.96 -14.10 -2.47
N ARG A 50 -21.83 -14.10 -1.75
CA ARG A 50 -21.62 -13.15 -0.66
C ARG A 50 -21.59 -11.71 -1.15
N LEU A 51 -20.99 -11.44 -2.31
CA LEU A 51 -20.98 -10.10 -2.92
C LEU A 51 -22.39 -9.70 -3.37
N THR A 52 -23.14 -10.61 -4.00
CA THR A 52 -24.50 -10.36 -4.48
C THR A 52 -25.44 -10.08 -3.32
N HIS A 53 -25.46 -10.96 -2.31
CA HIS A 53 -26.29 -10.80 -1.12
C HIS A 53 -25.92 -9.54 -0.33
N ARG A 54 -24.63 -9.18 -0.29
CA ARG A 54 -24.19 -7.92 0.31
C ARG A 54 -24.71 -6.72 -0.46
N THR A 55 -24.70 -6.77 -1.79
CA THR A 55 -25.19 -5.70 -2.66
C THR A 55 -26.70 -5.50 -2.50
N GLU A 56 -27.46 -6.59 -2.40
CA GLU A 56 -28.91 -6.55 -2.16
C GLU A 56 -29.26 -5.99 -0.77
N THR A 57 -28.45 -6.29 0.24
CA THR A 57 -28.66 -5.78 1.62
C THR A 57 -28.10 -4.38 1.85
N MET A 58 -27.35 -3.81 0.90
CA MET A 58 -26.68 -2.52 1.11
C MET A 58 -27.65 -1.38 0.83
N THR A 59 -27.91 -0.56 1.83
CA THR A 59 -28.78 0.61 1.64
C THR A 59 -28.07 1.63 0.74
N LEU A 60 -28.85 2.42 -0.01
CA LEU A 60 -28.31 3.44 -0.94
C LEU A 60 -27.42 4.48 -0.22
N ALA A 61 -27.70 4.76 1.06
CA ALA A 61 -26.85 5.59 1.91
C ALA A 61 -25.48 4.94 2.20
N GLN A 62 -25.44 3.64 2.49
CA GLN A 62 -24.18 2.88 2.68
C GLN A 62 -23.41 2.74 1.36
N ALA A 63 -24.14 2.50 0.27
CA ALA A 63 -23.86 2.92 -1.12
C ALA A 63 -22.86 4.06 -1.24
N ARG A 64 -23.41 5.24 -0.98
CA ARG A 64 -22.75 6.53 -1.18
C ARG A 64 -21.58 6.73 -0.22
N THR A 65 -21.69 6.31 1.04
CA THR A 65 -20.58 6.46 1.99
C THR A 65 -19.38 5.61 1.60
N ALA A 66 -19.60 4.35 1.20
CA ALA A 66 -18.54 3.47 0.72
C ALA A 66 -17.88 4.01 -0.55
N ALA A 67 -18.68 4.47 -1.52
CA ALA A 67 -18.17 5.10 -2.74
C ALA A 67 -17.35 6.36 -2.44
N ALA A 68 -17.86 7.25 -1.58
CA ALA A 68 -17.14 8.45 -1.18
C ALA A 68 -15.82 8.13 -0.45
N THR A 69 -15.79 7.10 0.41
CA THR A 69 -14.56 6.64 1.05
C THR A 69 -13.57 6.10 0.02
N LEU A 70 -14.03 5.32 -0.96
CA LEU A 70 -13.16 4.78 -2.00
C LEU A 70 -12.58 5.88 -2.88
N ILE A 71 -13.38 6.87 -3.28
CA ILE A 71 -12.91 8.05 -4.03
C ILE A 71 -11.84 8.80 -3.22
N LYS A 72 -12.08 9.05 -1.92
CA LYS A 72 -11.09 9.70 -1.05
C LYS A 72 -9.78 8.94 -0.99
N LEU A 73 -9.83 7.60 -0.90
CA LEU A 73 -8.64 6.75 -0.91
C LEU A 73 -7.90 6.79 -2.24
N VAL A 74 -8.61 6.79 -3.37
CA VAL A 74 -8.02 6.86 -4.72
C VAL A 74 -7.38 8.24 -4.98
N VAL A 75 -7.98 9.31 -4.45
CA VAL A 75 -7.46 10.68 -4.60
C VAL A 75 -6.33 10.99 -3.61
N ALA A 76 -6.22 10.26 -2.50
CA ALA A 76 -5.23 10.52 -1.45
C ALA A 76 -3.76 10.58 -1.93
N PRO A 77 -3.27 9.70 -2.84
CA PRO A 77 -1.89 9.77 -3.34
C PRO A 77 -1.56 11.11 -4.00
N PHE A 78 -2.50 11.71 -4.74
CA PHE A 78 -2.33 13.04 -5.32
C PHE A 78 -2.20 14.11 -4.24
N ALA A 79 -3.09 14.09 -3.24
CA ALA A 79 -3.04 15.05 -2.14
C ALA A 79 -1.72 14.96 -1.35
N PHE A 80 -1.20 13.74 -1.16
CA PHE A 80 0.09 13.52 -0.51
C PHE A 80 1.26 14.02 -1.36
N GLY A 81 1.23 13.77 -2.67
CA GLY A 81 2.24 14.29 -3.60
C GLY A 81 2.27 15.82 -3.63
N VAL A 82 1.11 16.47 -3.68
CA VAL A 82 1.00 17.94 -3.65
C VAL A 82 1.51 18.50 -2.32
N LEU A 83 1.13 17.90 -1.19
CA LEU A 83 1.63 18.30 0.13
C LEU A 83 3.16 18.19 0.20
N LEU A 84 3.71 17.06 -0.24
CA LEU A 84 5.14 16.84 -0.23
C LEU A 84 5.87 17.87 -1.12
N LEU A 85 5.39 18.07 -2.34
CA LEU A 85 5.97 19.04 -3.27
C LEU A 85 5.98 20.44 -2.66
N ALA A 86 4.86 20.88 -2.07
CA ALA A 86 4.77 22.18 -1.41
C ALA A 86 5.78 22.33 -0.26
N LEU A 87 6.00 21.27 0.54
CA LEU A 87 6.99 21.28 1.62
C LEU A 87 8.42 21.31 1.08
N LEU A 88 8.73 20.53 0.05
CA LEU A 88 10.04 20.52 -0.60
C LEU A 88 10.36 21.87 -1.24
N THR A 89 9.41 22.48 -1.96
CA THR A 89 9.59 23.82 -2.54
C THR A 89 9.79 24.87 -1.46
N THR A 90 9.06 24.78 -0.35
CA THR A 90 9.24 25.70 0.78
C THR A 90 10.63 25.54 1.41
N ALA A 91 11.10 24.31 1.58
CA ALA A 91 12.44 24.04 2.11
C ALA A 91 13.53 24.58 1.17
N GLY A 92 13.40 24.38 -0.14
CA GLY A 92 14.34 24.92 -1.14
C GLY A 92 14.37 26.45 -1.14
N LEU A 93 13.20 27.11 -1.20
CA LEU A 93 13.13 28.58 -1.14
C LEU A 93 13.73 29.16 0.14
N LEU A 94 13.52 28.49 1.28
CA LEU A 94 14.14 28.91 2.54
C LEU A 94 15.66 28.76 2.51
N ALA A 95 16.18 27.68 1.92
CA ALA A 95 17.62 27.50 1.75
C ALA A 95 18.22 28.60 0.87
N ASP A 96 17.56 28.95 -0.23
CA ASP A 96 17.98 30.04 -1.13
C ASP A 96 17.97 31.39 -0.41
N MET A 97 16.88 31.72 0.29
CA MET A 97 16.74 32.99 1.02
C MET A 97 17.75 33.15 2.17
N THR A 98 18.13 32.04 2.81
CA THR A 98 19.07 32.06 3.95
C THR A 98 20.52 31.82 3.53
N GLY A 99 20.76 31.47 2.27
CA GLY A 99 22.08 31.06 1.77
C GLY A 99 22.53 29.69 2.29
N ALA A 100 21.69 28.96 3.03
CA ALA A 100 22.03 27.72 3.73
C ALA A 100 21.95 26.48 2.83
N HIS A 101 22.58 26.53 1.66
CA HIS A 101 22.53 25.46 0.64
C HIS A 101 23.10 24.12 1.15
N GLU A 102 24.08 24.17 2.06
CA GLU A 102 24.63 22.97 2.71
C GLU A 102 23.60 22.28 3.63
N ALA A 103 22.58 23.00 4.11
CA ALA A 103 21.55 22.47 4.98
C ALA A 103 20.33 21.89 4.22
N THR A 104 20.29 22.04 2.89
CA THR A 104 19.16 21.63 2.04
C THR A 104 18.73 20.16 2.23
N PRO A 105 19.64 19.18 2.32
CA PRO A 105 19.25 17.77 2.54
C PRO A 105 18.49 17.56 3.85
N TYR A 106 18.85 18.29 4.92
CA TYR A 106 18.14 18.23 6.20
C TYR A 106 16.75 18.88 6.11
N GLY A 107 16.63 19.96 5.33
CA GLY A 107 15.34 20.60 5.02
C GLY A 107 14.40 19.64 4.28
N TYR A 108 14.90 18.89 3.30
CA TYR A 108 14.11 17.89 2.59
C TYR A 108 13.74 16.69 3.47
N ALA A 109 14.66 16.20 4.29
CA ALA A 109 14.37 15.15 5.27
C ALA A 109 13.26 15.59 6.25
N LEU A 110 13.30 16.84 6.71
CA LEU A 110 12.25 17.42 7.55
C LEU A 110 10.91 17.53 6.82
N ALA A 111 10.91 17.98 5.57
CA ALA A 111 9.70 18.05 4.73
C ALA A 111 9.04 16.67 4.58
N VAL A 112 9.83 15.64 4.29
CA VAL A 112 9.36 14.25 4.22
C VAL A 112 8.80 13.80 5.58
N ALA A 113 9.49 14.07 6.69
CA ALA A 113 9.02 13.71 8.02
C ALA A 113 7.68 14.37 8.38
N LEU A 114 7.51 15.66 8.04
CA LEU A 114 6.27 16.41 8.26
C LEU A 114 5.13 15.89 7.38
N ALA A 115 5.40 15.58 6.11
CA ALA A 115 4.43 14.93 5.23
C ALA A 115 4.01 13.56 5.79
N ALA A 116 4.97 12.74 6.24
CA ALA A 116 4.71 11.43 6.84
C ALA A 116 3.85 11.55 8.11
N ALA A 117 4.17 12.49 9.00
CA ALA A 117 3.38 12.73 10.21
C ALA A 117 1.94 13.16 9.88
N SER A 118 1.78 14.02 8.87
CA SER A 118 0.48 14.52 8.40
C SER A 118 -0.38 13.41 7.77
N THR A 119 0.23 12.54 6.97
CA THR A 119 -0.44 11.39 6.35
C THR A 119 -0.80 10.32 7.38
N TRP A 120 0.09 10.04 8.32
CA TRP A 120 -0.19 9.17 9.48
C TRP A 120 -1.43 9.66 10.23
N TRP A 121 -1.43 10.93 10.63
CA TRP A 121 -2.53 11.54 11.38
C TRP A 121 -3.84 11.48 10.60
N SER A 122 -3.80 11.78 9.30
CA SER A 122 -4.95 11.71 8.40
C SER A 122 -5.51 10.29 8.31
N GLY A 123 -4.65 9.27 8.19
CA GLY A 123 -5.04 7.86 8.18
C GLY A 123 -5.71 7.46 9.50
N ARG A 124 -5.14 7.86 10.64
CA ARG A 124 -5.74 7.62 11.96
C ARG A 124 -7.13 8.27 12.08
N ARG A 125 -7.25 9.53 11.66
CA ARG A 125 -8.51 10.28 11.71
C ARG A 125 -9.57 9.59 10.85
N MET A 126 -9.23 9.20 9.63
CA MET A 126 -10.16 8.52 8.72
C MET A 126 -10.61 7.16 9.26
N ALA A 127 -9.72 6.38 9.87
CA ALA A 127 -10.08 5.11 10.49
C ALA A 127 -11.05 5.24 11.68
N ARG A 128 -11.06 6.40 12.35
CA ARG A 128 -11.99 6.68 13.45
C ARG A 128 -13.35 7.16 12.95
N THR A 129 -13.39 7.89 11.84
CA THR A 129 -14.62 8.50 11.33
C THR A 129 -15.34 7.64 10.29
N MET A 130 -14.65 6.68 9.66
CA MET A 130 -15.21 5.87 8.59
C MET A 130 -14.99 4.37 8.83
N PRO A 131 -16.06 3.55 8.78
CA PRO A 131 -15.93 2.10 8.84
C PRO A 131 -15.42 1.56 7.49
N ILE A 132 -14.10 1.51 7.33
CA ILE A 132 -13.49 0.84 6.18
C ILE A 132 -13.59 -0.66 6.41
N VAL A 133 -14.19 -1.42 5.50
CA VAL A 133 -14.19 -2.89 5.57
C VAL A 133 -12.86 -3.38 5.01
N ALA A 134 -12.24 -4.38 5.66
CA ALA A 134 -11.00 -4.99 5.18
C ALA A 134 -9.89 -3.99 4.80
N ALA A 135 -9.61 -2.99 5.67
CA ALA A 135 -8.65 -1.91 5.35
C ALA A 135 -7.26 -2.42 4.94
N ALA A 136 -6.82 -3.58 5.44
CA ALA A 136 -5.56 -4.20 5.01
C ALA A 136 -5.53 -4.53 3.52
N VAL A 137 -6.67 -4.65 2.84
CA VAL A 137 -6.78 -4.96 1.41
C VAL A 137 -7.32 -3.77 0.62
N VAL A 138 -8.37 -3.12 1.12
CA VAL A 138 -9.05 -2.03 0.41
C VAL A 138 -8.19 -0.78 0.32
N VAL A 139 -7.46 -0.44 1.38
CA VAL A 139 -6.63 0.78 1.39
C VAL A 139 -5.42 0.66 0.45
N PRO A 140 -4.62 -0.42 0.49
CA PRO A 140 -3.53 -0.58 -0.48
C PRO A 140 -4.03 -0.64 -1.91
N ALA A 141 -5.12 -1.35 -2.19
CA ALA A 141 -5.68 -1.44 -3.54
C ALA A 141 -6.13 -0.07 -4.05
N ALA A 142 -6.85 0.72 -3.24
CA ALA A 142 -7.32 2.04 -3.65
C ALA A 142 -6.17 3.04 -3.84
N LEU A 143 -5.16 3.02 -2.97
CA LEU A 143 -3.97 3.85 -3.11
C LEU A 143 -3.14 3.46 -4.34
N ALA A 144 -3.02 2.16 -4.61
CA ALA A 144 -2.34 1.66 -5.81
C ALA A 144 -3.08 2.05 -7.09
N LEU A 145 -4.42 1.98 -7.09
CA LEU A 145 -5.24 2.49 -8.20
C LEU A 145 -5.04 3.98 -8.41
N GLY A 146 -4.96 4.77 -7.33
CA GLY A 146 -4.63 6.18 -7.40
C GLY A 146 -3.26 6.41 -8.05
N ALA A 147 -2.21 5.76 -7.54
CA ALA A 147 -0.83 5.85 -8.05
C ALA A 147 -0.70 5.40 -9.52
N ALA A 148 -1.35 4.30 -9.89
CA ALA A 148 -1.43 3.82 -11.27
C ALA A 148 -2.20 4.81 -12.17
N GLY A 149 -3.26 5.42 -11.63
CA GLY A 149 -4.01 6.49 -12.30
C GLY A 149 -3.13 7.70 -12.61
N ILE A 150 -2.33 8.17 -11.64
CA ILE A 150 -1.35 9.25 -11.88
C ILE A 150 -0.39 8.85 -13.01
N SER A 151 0.15 7.63 -12.93
CA SER A 151 1.11 7.09 -13.91
C SER A 151 0.50 6.93 -15.32
N ALA A 152 -0.82 6.93 -15.44
CA ALA A 152 -1.52 6.81 -16.71
C ALA A 152 -1.78 8.14 -17.40
N VAL A 153 -1.67 9.26 -16.69
CA VAL A 153 -1.85 10.60 -17.25
C VAL A 153 -0.54 11.05 -17.91
N PRO A 154 -0.53 11.38 -19.22
CA PRO A 154 0.67 11.88 -19.90
C PRO A 154 1.22 13.13 -19.21
N HIS A 155 2.56 13.29 -19.19
CA HIS A 155 3.30 14.39 -18.53
C HIS A 155 3.22 14.43 -17.00
N VAL A 156 2.07 14.08 -16.41
CA VAL A 156 1.90 13.96 -14.96
C VAL A 156 2.50 12.66 -14.44
N GLY A 157 2.36 11.56 -15.19
CA GLY A 157 2.95 10.26 -14.87
C GLY A 157 4.48 10.31 -14.85
N ASP A 158 5.07 11.16 -15.69
CA ASP A 158 6.52 11.37 -15.74
C ASP A 158 7.05 11.97 -14.44
N VAL A 159 6.21 12.57 -13.59
CA VAL A 159 6.60 13.08 -12.26
C VAL A 159 6.76 11.94 -11.26
N LEU A 160 6.00 10.85 -11.42
CA LEU A 160 6.16 9.67 -10.55
C LEU A 160 7.42 8.91 -10.90
N GLY A 161 7.71 8.69 -12.17
CA GLY A 161 8.94 8.03 -12.60
C GLY A 161 9.08 8.16 -14.10
N GLU A 162 10.31 8.09 -14.59
CA GLU A 162 10.59 8.17 -16.02
C GLU A 162 10.03 6.96 -16.79
N VAL A 163 10.05 5.77 -16.19
CA VAL A 163 9.64 4.54 -16.86
C VAL A 163 8.31 4.03 -16.31
N ARG A 164 7.24 4.27 -17.07
CA ARG A 164 5.87 3.87 -16.69
C ARG A 164 5.72 2.39 -16.32
N ALA A 165 6.37 1.50 -17.08
CA ALA A 165 6.33 0.06 -16.79
C ALA A 165 6.94 -0.25 -15.42
N GLY A 166 8.04 0.43 -15.07
CA GLY A 166 8.67 0.30 -13.76
C GLY A 166 7.81 0.88 -12.64
N SER A 167 7.19 2.04 -12.85
CA SER A 167 6.24 2.62 -11.88
C SER A 167 5.08 1.67 -11.59
N LEU A 168 4.49 1.06 -12.64
CA LEU A 168 3.39 0.10 -12.48
C LEU A 168 3.82 -1.19 -11.77
N ALA A 169 4.98 -1.74 -12.11
CA ALA A 169 5.54 -2.91 -11.45
C ALA A 169 5.80 -2.66 -9.96
N ALA A 170 6.41 -1.52 -9.64
CA ALA A 170 6.66 -1.07 -8.28
C ALA A 170 5.36 -0.86 -7.49
N VAL A 171 4.36 -0.19 -8.07
CA VAL A 171 3.04 0.03 -7.45
C VAL A 171 2.31 -1.30 -7.19
N ALA A 172 2.38 -2.25 -8.13
CA ALA A 172 1.78 -3.57 -7.97
C ALA A 172 2.47 -4.38 -6.85
N CYS A 173 3.81 -4.38 -6.84
CA CYS A 173 4.61 -5.02 -5.79
C CYS A 173 4.31 -4.39 -4.41
N TRP A 174 4.24 -3.06 -4.37
CA TRP A 174 3.88 -2.32 -3.17
C TRP A 174 2.50 -2.71 -2.66
N ALA A 175 1.49 -2.76 -3.53
CA ALA A 175 0.13 -3.12 -3.14
C ALA A 175 0.05 -4.51 -2.49
N ALA A 176 0.75 -5.49 -3.07
CA ALA A 176 0.82 -6.85 -2.54
C ALA A 176 1.53 -6.89 -1.18
N GLY A 177 2.71 -6.27 -1.07
CA GLY A 177 3.49 -6.24 0.18
C GLY A 177 2.79 -5.44 1.29
N ALA A 178 2.20 -4.30 0.96
CA ALA A 178 1.43 -3.46 1.87
C ALA A 178 0.19 -4.19 2.41
N THR A 179 -0.46 -5.01 1.56
CA THR A 179 -1.56 -5.86 2.00
C THR A 179 -1.11 -6.90 3.02
N GLY A 180 0.01 -7.59 2.74
CA GLY A 180 0.62 -8.55 3.66
C GLY A 180 1.02 -7.90 4.99
N LEU A 181 1.67 -6.74 4.93
CA LEU A 181 2.09 -5.96 6.11
C LEU A 181 0.90 -5.52 6.95
N GLY A 182 -0.11 -4.90 6.32
CA GLY A 182 -1.33 -4.45 6.99
C GLY A 182 -2.09 -5.61 7.64
N TRP A 183 -2.09 -6.78 7.02
CA TRP A 183 -2.68 -8.00 7.60
C TRP A 183 -1.89 -8.50 8.80
N ALA A 184 -0.56 -8.63 8.69
CA ALA A 184 0.31 -9.08 9.78
C ALA A 184 0.20 -8.16 11.01
N VAL A 185 0.27 -6.83 10.81
CA VAL A 185 0.09 -5.83 11.87
C VAL A 185 -1.29 -5.97 12.51
N SER A 186 -2.35 -6.11 11.70
CA SER A 186 -3.71 -6.31 12.21
C SER A 186 -3.82 -7.57 13.08
N VAL A 187 -3.19 -8.68 12.68
CA VAL A 187 -3.18 -9.92 13.46
C VAL A 187 -2.45 -9.73 14.79
N LEU A 188 -1.29 -9.07 14.80
CA LEU A 188 -0.53 -8.81 16.02
C LEU A 188 -1.28 -7.89 16.99
N LEU A 189 -1.94 -6.85 16.48
CA LEU A 189 -2.77 -5.95 17.28
C LEU A 189 -3.97 -6.67 17.89
N ARG A 190 -4.66 -7.54 17.14
CA ARG A 190 -5.77 -8.36 17.65
C ARG A 190 -5.31 -9.30 18.77
N ARG A 191 -4.10 -9.82 18.69
CA ARG A 191 -3.47 -10.67 19.72
C ARG A 191 -2.92 -9.86 20.92
N GLY A 192 -3.11 -8.55 20.96
CA GLY A 192 -2.62 -7.69 22.04
C GLY A 192 -1.10 -7.45 22.01
N ARG A 193 -0.38 -7.91 20.99
CA ARG A 193 1.09 -7.80 20.88
C ARG A 193 1.49 -6.46 20.27
N ARG A 194 1.23 -5.37 21.00
CA ARG A 194 1.45 -3.99 20.50
C ARG A 194 2.91 -3.71 20.14
N ALA A 195 3.86 -4.08 20.99
CA ALA A 195 5.29 -3.85 20.71
C ALA A 195 5.75 -4.57 19.43
N ALA A 196 5.38 -5.84 19.27
CA ALA A 196 5.68 -6.60 18.06
C ALA A 196 5.00 -5.99 16.83
N ALA A 197 3.76 -5.50 16.94
CA ALA A 197 3.07 -4.82 15.85
C ALA A 197 3.78 -3.53 15.43
N TRP A 198 4.28 -2.73 16.39
CA TRP A 198 5.07 -1.53 16.09
C TRP A 198 6.40 -1.85 15.41
N LEU A 199 7.15 -2.82 15.94
CA LEU A 199 8.42 -3.24 15.36
C LEU A 199 8.24 -3.80 13.94
N SER A 200 7.28 -4.71 13.76
CA SER A 200 6.97 -5.29 12.44
C SER A 200 6.42 -4.24 11.47
N SER A 201 5.65 -3.27 11.94
CA SER A 201 5.21 -2.13 11.13
C SER A 201 6.37 -1.29 10.64
N GLY A 202 7.32 -0.92 11.52
CA GLY A 202 8.46 -0.08 11.16
C GLY A 202 9.44 -0.79 10.23
N ILE A 203 9.94 -1.95 10.66
CA ILE A 203 10.91 -2.75 9.89
C ILE A 203 10.28 -3.24 8.59
N GLY A 204 9.04 -3.74 8.65
CA GLY A 204 8.34 -4.25 7.47
C GLY A 204 8.03 -3.16 6.45
N ALA A 205 7.74 -1.92 6.89
CA ALA A 205 7.56 -0.79 5.97
C ALA A 205 8.86 -0.40 5.28
N LEU A 206 9.97 -0.33 6.03
CA LEU A 206 11.29 -0.01 5.46
C LEU A 206 11.71 -1.06 4.43
N LEU A 207 11.62 -2.35 4.77
CA LEU A 207 11.96 -3.44 3.85
C LEU A 207 11.04 -3.47 2.61
N LEU A 208 9.76 -3.16 2.78
CA LEU A 208 8.82 -3.07 1.67
C LEU A 208 9.21 -1.96 0.70
N LEU A 209 9.49 -0.76 1.21
CA LEU A 209 9.84 0.40 0.38
C LEU A 209 11.19 0.22 -0.31
N ASP A 210 12.15 -0.39 0.38
CA ASP A 210 13.44 -0.77 -0.20
C ASP A 210 13.27 -1.77 -1.37
N ALA A 211 12.52 -2.85 -1.13
CA ALA A 211 12.23 -3.84 -2.16
C ALA A 211 11.48 -3.24 -3.36
N VAL A 212 10.52 -2.35 -3.12
CA VAL A 212 9.75 -1.71 -4.20
C VAL A 212 10.61 -0.75 -5.01
N THR A 213 11.49 0.00 -4.35
CA THR A 213 12.45 0.89 -5.03
C THR A 213 13.41 0.07 -5.89
N ALA A 214 13.90 -1.05 -5.36
CA ALA A 214 14.72 -1.98 -6.13
C ALA A 214 13.97 -2.56 -7.34
N VAL A 215 12.69 -2.95 -7.18
CA VAL A 215 11.85 -3.39 -8.31
C VAL A 215 11.77 -2.31 -9.38
N TYR A 216 11.51 -1.05 -9.01
CA TYR A 216 11.50 0.05 -9.97
C TYR A 216 12.84 0.14 -10.70
N VAL A 217 13.96 0.25 -9.98
CA VAL A 217 15.29 0.43 -10.57
C VAL A 217 15.65 -0.72 -11.49
N PHE A 218 15.40 -1.97 -11.09
CA PHE A 218 15.67 -3.14 -11.94
C PHE A 218 14.84 -3.18 -13.22
N THR A 219 13.65 -2.58 -13.20
CA THR A 219 12.78 -2.51 -14.39
C THR A 219 13.04 -1.28 -15.26
N ALA A 220 13.49 -0.18 -14.66
CA ALA A 220 13.68 1.10 -15.33
C ALA A 220 15.08 1.27 -15.90
N LEU A 221 16.10 0.72 -15.21
CA LEU A 221 17.50 0.93 -15.54
C LEU A 221 18.19 -0.40 -15.89
N PRO A 222 19.07 -0.40 -16.90
CA PRO A 222 19.87 -1.57 -17.23
C PRO A 222 20.93 -1.82 -16.13
N PRO A 223 21.37 -3.08 -15.94
CA PRO A 223 22.21 -3.46 -14.81
C PRO A 223 23.61 -2.82 -14.82
N GLU A 224 24.08 -2.37 -15.98
CA GLU A 224 25.35 -1.64 -16.13
C GLU A 224 25.27 -0.26 -15.46
N ARG A 225 24.09 0.37 -15.48
CA ARG A 225 23.86 1.70 -14.90
C ARG A 225 23.57 1.64 -13.40
N ALA A 226 22.93 0.57 -12.94
CA ALA A 226 22.51 0.40 -11.55
C ALA A 226 23.12 -0.86 -10.93
N PRO A 227 24.33 -0.78 -10.36
CA PRO A 227 24.99 -1.90 -9.72
C PRO A 227 24.13 -2.49 -8.59
N ARG A 228 23.77 -3.76 -8.69
CA ARG A 228 22.78 -4.38 -7.79
C ARG A 228 23.20 -4.46 -6.32
N HIS A 229 24.51 -4.39 -6.04
CA HIS A 229 25.00 -4.36 -4.66
C HIS A 229 24.64 -3.06 -3.93
N ASN A 230 24.31 -2.00 -4.66
CA ASN A 230 23.83 -0.73 -4.12
C ASN A 230 22.33 -0.72 -3.82
N ALA A 231 21.60 -1.80 -4.16
CA ALA A 231 20.14 -1.85 -4.01
C ALA A 231 19.61 -1.42 -2.64
N PRO A 232 20.21 -1.82 -1.50
CA PRO A 232 19.74 -1.43 -0.17
C PRO A 232 19.87 0.07 0.15
N LEU A 233 20.60 0.83 -0.68
CA LEU A 233 20.84 2.26 -0.49
C LEU A 233 19.92 3.12 -1.36
N TRP A 234 19.28 2.55 -2.39
CA TRP A 234 18.50 3.34 -3.35
C TRP A 234 17.30 4.02 -2.71
N TYR A 235 16.58 3.33 -1.83
CA TYR A 235 15.46 3.95 -1.12
C TYR A 235 15.94 5.09 -0.21
N LEU A 236 16.97 4.87 0.60
CA LEU A 236 17.49 5.89 1.50
C LEU A 236 18.00 7.12 0.74
N SER A 237 18.72 6.89 -0.36
CA SER A 237 19.21 7.94 -1.26
C SER A 237 18.05 8.74 -1.86
N SER A 238 17.03 8.06 -2.39
CA SER A 238 15.83 8.71 -2.96
C SER A 238 15.04 9.54 -1.95
N MET A 239 15.08 9.17 -0.66
CA MET A 239 14.33 9.87 0.40
C MET A 239 15.12 11.01 1.03
N SER A 240 16.45 10.98 0.93
CA SER A 240 17.34 12.02 1.44
C SER A 240 17.72 13.04 0.38
N TRP A 241 17.33 12.82 -0.90
CA TRP A 241 17.76 13.65 -2.03
C TRP A 241 19.30 13.75 -2.11
N TRP A 242 19.95 12.68 -1.67
CA TRP A 242 21.40 12.57 -1.63
C TRP A 242 21.80 11.29 -2.34
N ASP A 243 22.30 11.45 -3.57
CA ASP A 243 22.78 10.36 -4.40
C ASP A 243 24.31 10.45 -4.54
N PRO A 244 25.08 9.63 -3.81
CA PRO A 244 26.54 9.62 -3.90
C PRO A 244 27.07 8.97 -5.20
N GLY A 245 26.27 8.89 -6.27
CA GLY A 245 26.63 8.24 -7.53
C GLY A 245 26.27 6.76 -7.54
N LEU A 246 25.13 6.40 -6.96
CA LEU A 246 24.64 5.02 -6.90
C LEU A 246 24.20 4.48 -8.27
N VAL A 247 23.97 5.39 -9.24
CA VAL A 247 23.68 5.10 -10.65
C VAL A 247 24.72 5.82 -11.53
N ASP A 248 25.36 5.08 -12.43
CA ASP A 248 26.38 5.56 -13.40
C ASP A 248 27.56 6.36 -12.81
N GLY A 249 27.74 6.37 -11.49
CA GLY A 249 28.77 7.15 -10.81
C GLY A 249 28.57 8.67 -10.88
N ALA A 250 27.43 9.13 -11.38
CA ALA A 250 27.09 10.55 -11.51
C ALA A 250 26.14 11.00 -10.40
N TYR A 251 26.36 12.21 -9.88
CA TYR A 251 25.53 12.79 -8.81
C TYR A 251 24.09 13.02 -9.29
N LEU A 252 23.10 12.72 -8.44
CA LEU A 252 21.64 12.91 -8.65
C LEU A 252 20.95 12.09 -9.75
N GLN A 253 21.66 11.20 -10.46
CA GLN A 253 21.02 10.43 -11.54
C GLN A 253 19.97 9.43 -11.07
N LEU A 254 20.12 8.87 -9.88
CA LEU A 254 19.10 8.01 -9.29
C LEU A 254 17.81 8.80 -9.03
N GLU A 255 17.94 10.06 -8.60
CA GLU A 255 16.80 10.93 -8.33
C GLU A 255 16.06 11.29 -9.61
N ASP A 256 16.78 11.67 -10.67
CA ASP A 256 16.19 12.00 -11.96
C ASP A 256 15.43 10.81 -12.58
N SER A 257 15.91 9.59 -12.33
CA SER A 257 15.33 8.35 -12.86
C SER A 257 14.08 7.90 -12.10
N ILE A 258 14.08 7.99 -10.76
CA ILE A 258 13.02 7.45 -9.89
C ILE A 258 12.01 8.53 -9.47
N LYS A 259 12.41 9.81 -9.43
CA LYS A 259 11.56 10.97 -9.17
C LYS A 259 10.71 10.82 -7.90
N MET A 260 9.41 11.11 -7.96
CA MET A 260 8.54 11.18 -6.78
C MET A 260 7.94 9.83 -6.35
N LEU A 261 8.24 8.71 -7.02
CA LEU A 261 7.63 7.42 -6.69
C LEU A 261 7.92 6.95 -5.25
N PRO A 262 9.17 6.88 -4.76
CA PRO A 262 9.46 6.37 -3.42
C PRO A 262 8.86 7.24 -2.31
N PRO A 263 8.92 8.58 -2.38
CA PRO A 263 8.22 9.44 -1.43
C PRO A 263 6.69 9.24 -1.42
N VAL A 264 6.05 9.14 -2.59
CA VAL A 264 4.60 8.92 -2.68
C VAL A 264 4.20 7.57 -2.08
N LEU A 265 4.95 6.51 -2.37
CA LEU A 265 4.69 5.18 -1.79
C LEU A 265 4.98 5.14 -0.29
N THR A 266 5.95 5.92 0.19
CA THR A 266 6.18 6.11 1.62
C THR A 266 4.96 6.73 2.29
N MET A 267 4.41 7.81 1.75
CA MET A 267 3.20 8.45 2.28
C MET A 267 2.01 7.50 2.28
N CYS A 268 1.84 6.72 1.21
CA CYS A 268 0.79 5.69 1.12
C CYS A 268 0.96 4.60 2.19
N THR A 269 2.19 4.16 2.45
CA THR A 269 2.52 3.17 3.48
C THR A 269 2.22 3.70 4.88
N VAL A 270 2.69 4.92 5.18
CA VAL A 270 2.46 5.57 6.47
C VAL A 270 0.97 5.79 6.73
N PHE A 271 0.23 6.22 5.71
CA PHE A 271 -1.23 6.36 5.79
C PHE A 271 -1.92 5.02 6.09
N LEU A 272 -1.57 3.95 5.38
CA LEU A 272 -2.09 2.60 5.61
C LEU A 272 -1.84 2.15 7.05
N LEU A 273 -0.63 2.35 7.55
CA LEU A 273 -0.26 1.98 8.91
C LEU A 273 -1.06 2.80 9.94
N GLY A 274 -1.28 4.10 9.68
CA GLY A 274 -2.13 4.95 10.52
C GLY A 274 -3.58 4.45 10.58
N VAL A 275 -4.11 4.00 9.43
CA VAL A 275 -5.45 3.40 9.35
C VAL A 275 -5.53 2.08 10.13
N THR A 276 -4.55 1.20 9.96
CA THR A 276 -4.55 -0.13 10.60
C THR A 276 -4.31 -0.05 12.12
N ALA A 277 -3.45 0.85 12.58
CA ALA A 277 -3.13 1.04 14.00
C ALA A 277 -4.27 1.66 14.81
N SER A 278 -5.22 2.33 14.17
CA SER A 278 -6.28 3.09 14.84
C SER A 278 -7.59 2.34 15.05
N ARG A 279 -7.68 1.09 14.61
CA ARG A 279 -8.93 0.35 14.75
C ARG A 279 -9.22 0.00 16.21
N PRO A 280 -10.45 0.28 16.69
CA PRO A 280 -10.88 -0.20 17.99
C PRO A 280 -10.80 -1.73 18.02
N ARG A 281 -10.43 -2.25 19.18
CA ARG A 281 -10.56 -3.68 19.49
C ARG A 281 -12.04 -4.03 19.30
N PRO A 282 -12.40 -5.04 18.48
CA PRO A 282 -13.77 -5.53 18.53
C PRO A 282 -14.02 -5.95 19.98
N ALA A 283 -15.09 -5.42 20.58
CA ALA A 283 -15.55 -5.89 21.88
C ALA A 283 -15.78 -7.41 21.75
N ALA A 284 -15.14 -8.16 22.65
CA ALA A 284 -15.28 -9.61 22.73
C ALA A 284 -16.67 -9.97 23.26
#